data_AF-A0A359I7N2-F1
#
_entry.id   AF-A0A359I7N2-F1
#
_cell.length_a   1.000
_cell.length_b   1.000
_cell.length_c   1.000
_cell.angle_alpha   90.00
_cell.angle_beta   90.00
_cell.angle_gamma   90.00
#
_symmetry.space_group_name_H-M   'P 1'
#
loop_
_entity.id
_entity.type
_entity.pdbx_description
1 polymer ?
#
loop_
_entity_poly.entity_id
_entity_poly.type
_entity_poly.pdbx_seq_one_letter_code
_entity_poly.pdbx_strand_id
1 'polypeptide(L)'
;MKTTNDFFIPDNEVKLPEELDYSCVDEYIRSAEAFSRSTYQSVYIIDYFKQNFLYVSPNPMFLCGLTPEQMMNLGYRFYLEHVPEDEQQFLIDLNEAGFSFHNTIPVKERKDWYISYDFHILNGGKKILVNHKLTPLALTSDGRIWLALCVVSAATHTSPGHIEMHRVGSPDYFEYNRNT
;
A
#
# COMPACT_ATOMS: atom_id res chain seq x y z
N MET A 1 -2.88 1.53 -22.54
CA MET A 1 -3.23 0.48 -21.56
C MET A 1 -2.30 0.65 -20.39
N LYS A 2 -2.83 0.64 -19.16
CA LYS A 2 -2.03 0.67 -17.93
C LYS A 2 -1.33 -0.66 -17.75
N THR A 3 -0.12 -0.61 -17.22
CA THR A 3 0.73 -1.78 -16.98
C THR A 3 1.18 -1.81 -15.54
N THR A 4 1.64 -2.97 -15.07
CA THR A 4 2.17 -3.08 -13.70
C THR A 4 3.37 -2.18 -13.46
N ASN A 5 4.13 -1.86 -14.51
CA ASN A 5 5.30 -0.99 -14.43
C ASN A 5 4.94 0.45 -14.08
N ASP A 6 3.69 0.87 -14.32
CA ASP A 6 3.25 2.23 -14.00
C ASP A 6 3.20 2.49 -12.48
N PHE A 7 3.15 1.43 -11.66
CA PHE A 7 3.23 1.53 -10.19
C PHE A 7 4.67 1.61 -9.67
N PHE A 8 5.68 1.30 -10.49
CA PHE A 8 7.09 1.28 -10.09
C PHE A 8 7.83 2.43 -10.75
N ILE A 9 7.96 3.51 -9.99
CA ILE A 9 8.50 4.80 -10.44
C ILE A 9 9.89 5.03 -9.84
N PRO A 10 10.70 5.97 -10.40
CA PRO A 10 12.03 6.27 -9.85
C PRO A 10 12.05 6.65 -8.36
N ASP A 11 10.94 7.17 -7.83
CA ASP A 11 10.83 7.58 -6.44
C ASP A 11 10.57 6.43 -5.46
N ASN A 12 10.09 5.27 -5.93
CA ASN A 12 9.87 4.07 -5.11
C ASN A 12 10.84 2.92 -5.40
N GLU A 13 11.75 3.10 -6.35
CA GLU A 13 12.87 2.18 -6.61
C GLU A 13 13.80 2.08 -5.39
N VAL A 14 14.21 0.88 -4.98
CA VAL A 14 15.22 0.70 -3.93
C VAL A 14 16.63 0.73 -4.55
N LYS A 15 17.46 1.69 -4.13
CA LYS A 15 18.77 1.98 -4.78
C LYS A 15 20.00 1.43 -4.05
N LEU A 16 19.83 0.95 -2.83
CA LEU A 16 20.90 0.42 -1.97
C LEU A 16 20.62 -1.05 -1.63
N PRO A 17 20.68 -1.98 -2.61
CA PRO A 17 20.35 -3.40 -2.40
C PRO A 17 21.26 -4.11 -1.39
N GLU A 18 22.49 -3.62 -1.19
CA GLU A 18 23.44 -4.14 -0.22
C GLU A 18 23.02 -3.93 1.24
N GLU A 19 22.09 -3.00 1.51
CA GLU A 19 21.57 -2.73 2.86
C GLU A 19 20.39 -3.64 3.24
N LEU A 20 19.85 -4.42 2.29
CA LEU A 20 18.62 -5.18 2.48
C LEU A 20 18.90 -6.47 3.27
N ASP A 21 18.55 -6.45 4.55
CA ASP A 21 18.69 -7.59 5.44
C ASP A 21 17.42 -8.46 5.48
N TYR A 22 17.29 -9.39 4.54
CA TYR A 22 16.14 -10.30 4.49
C TYR A 22 16.04 -11.24 5.71
N SER A 23 17.03 -11.29 6.60
CA SER A 23 16.92 -12.13 7.80
C SER A 23 15.87 -11.62 8.79
N CYS A 24 15.52 -10.32 8.76
CA CYS A 24 14.48 -9.75 9.62
C CYS A 24 13.05 -9.84 9.04
N VAL A 25 12.90 -10.34 7.81
CA VAL A 25 11.61 -10.37 7.11
C VAL A 25 10.64 -11.33 7.77
N ASP A 26 11.13 -12.47 8.26
CA ASP A 26 10.30 -13.48 8.91
C ASP A 26 9.59 -12.92 10.15
N GLU A 27 10.26 -12.08 10.95
CA GLU A 27 9.66 -11.38 12.08
C GLU A 27 8.56 -10.40 11.65
N TYR A 28 8.76 -9.66 10.56
CA TYR A 28 7.72 -8.77 10.03
C TYR A 28 6.49 -9.56 9.56
N ILE A 29 6.70 -10.65 8.83
CA ILE A 29 5.61 -11.53 8.37
C ILE A 29 4.86 -12.11 9.56
N ARG A 30 5.56 -12.69 10.54
CA ARG A 30 4.93 -13.25 11.75
C ARG A 30 4.15 -12.20 12.54
N SER A 31 4.66 -10.98 12.61
CA SER A 31 3.99 -9.86 13.28
C SER A 31 2.73 -9.43 12.53
N ALA A 32 2.80 -9.28 11.21
CA ALA A 32 1.65 -8.95 10.36
C ALA A 32 0.58 -10.04 10.39
N GLU A 33 0.98 -11.31 10.41
CA GLU A 33 0.08 -12.46 10.51
C GLU A 33 -0.58 -12.52 11.90
N ALA A 34 0.17 -12.27 12.98
CA ALA A 34 -0.39 -12.18 14.32
C ALA A 34 -1.38 -11.02 14.46
N PHE A 35 -1.05 -9.87 13.89
CA PHE A 35 -1.92 -8.72 13.84
C PHE A 35 -3.20 -9.04 13.05
N SER A 36 -3.10 -9.65 11.86
CA SER A 36 -4.24 -9.93 10.99
C SER A 36 -5.27 -10.86 11.64
N ARG A 37 -4.84 -11.81 12.49
CA ARG A 37 -5.76 -12.70 13.24
C ARG A 37 -6.67 -11.94 14.23
N SER A 38 -6.28 -10.74 14.63
CA SER A 38 -6.97 -9.93 15.64
C SER A 38 -7.75 -8.76 15.03
N THR A 39 -7.79 -8.64 13.71
CA THR A 39 -8.50 -7.59 12.98
C THR A 39 -9.38 -8.19 11.90
N TYR A 40 -10.43 -7.47 11.48
CA TYR A 40 -11.28 -7.82 10.34
C TYR A 40 -10.73 -7.27 9.01
N GLN A 41 -9.56 -6.65 9.05
CA GLN A 41 -8.91 -6.01 7.92
C GLN A 41 -8.09 -7.01 7.10
N SER A 42 -7.87 -6.71 5.82
CA SER A 42 -6.85 -7.41 5.03
C SER A 42 -5.51 -6.71 5.25
N VAL A 43 -4.47 -7.48 5.51
CA VAL A 43 -3.12 -7.01 5.81
C VAL A 43 -2.15 -7.66 4.84
N TYR A 44 -1.23 -6.89 4.27
CA TYR A 44 -0.18 -7.44 3.42
C TYR A 44 1.12 -6.63 3.49
N ILE A 45 2.22 -7.24 3.08
CA ILE A 45 3.54 -6.60 3.06
C ILE A 45 4.02 -6.52 1.62
N ILE A 46 4.38 -5.31 1.19
CA ILE A 46 5.01 -5.04 -0.11
C ILE A 46 6.53 -5.07 0.05
N ASP A 47 7.22 -5.70 -0.91
CA ASP A 47 8.65 -5.54 -1.12
C ASP A 47 8.87 -4.71 -2.38
N TYR A 48 9.33 -3.47 -2.22
CA TYR A 48 9.58 -2.55 -3.32
C TYR A 48 10.84 -2.90 -4.13
N PHE A 49 11.77 -3.66 -3.54
CA PHE A 49 12.95 -4.11 -4.28
C PHE A 49 12.63 -5.29 -5.19
N LYS A 50 11.91 -6.30 -4.68
CA LYS A 50 11.46 -7.47 -5.47
C LYS A 50 10.17 -7.22 -6.26
N GLN A 51 9.53 -6.08 -6.06
CA GLN A 51 8.27 -5.69 -6.71
C GLN A 51 7.15 -6.72 -6.52
N ASN A 52 7.08 -7.33 -5.33
CA ASN A 52 6.14 -8.40 -5.00
C ASN A 52 5.50 -8.21 -3.62
N PHE A 53 4.67 -9.16 -3.23
CA PHE A 53 4.11 -9.24 -1.89
C PHE A 53 4.80 -10.35 -1.10
N LEU A 54 5.27 -10.05 0.11
CA LEU A 54 5.91 -11.03 1.01
C LEU A 54 4.90 -11.78 1.86
N TYR A 55 3.76 -11.16 2.13
CA TYR A 55 2.69 -11.72 2.95
C TYR A 55 1.36 -11.10 2.55
N VAL A 56 0.29 -11.90 2.55
CA VAL A 56 -1.09 -11.45 2.37
C VAL A 56 -1.97 -12.25 3.34
N SER A 57 -2.74 -11.56 4.18
CA SER A 57 -3.67 -12.21 5.10
C SER A 57 -4.91 -12.71 4.34
N PRO A 58 -5.48 -13.87 4.69
CA PRO A 58 -6.77 -14.31 4.14
C PRO A 58 -7.89 -13.30 4.42
N ASN A 59 -8.52 -12.78 3.38
CA ASN A 59 -9.73 -11.96 3.51
C ASN A 59 -10.57 -12.03 2.23
N PRO A 60 -11.59 -12.92 2.15
CA PRO A 60 -12.35 -13.13 0.91
C PRO A 60 -13.03 -11.86 0.36
N MET A 61 -13.39 -10.92 1.22
CA MET A 61 -14.07 -9.69 0.81
C MET A 61 -13.11 -8.74 0.10
N PHE A 62 -11.95 -8.47 0.68
CA PHE A 62 -10.96 -7.52 0.15
C PHE A 62 -10.00 -8.13 -0.87
N LEU A 63 -9.89 -9.46 -0.91
CA LEU A 63 -9.15 -10.18 -1.95
C LEU A 63 -10.00 -10.54 -3.16
N CYS A 64 -11.22 -10.02 -3.27
CA CYS A 64 -12.11 -10.25 -4.42
C CYS A 64 -12.40 -11.74 -4.70
N GLY A 65 -12.46 -12.55 -3.65
CA GLY A 65 -12.64 -14.01 -3.74
C GLY A 65 -11.35 -14.81 -3.99
N LEU A 66 -10.20 -14.16 -4.16
CA LEU A 66 -8.90 -14.83 -4.30
C LEU A 66 -8.37 -15.35 -2.97
N THR A 67 -7.58 -16.42 -3.02
CA THR A 67 -6.73 -16.83 -1.90
C THR A 67 -5.50 -15.91 -1.80
N PRO A 68 -4.83 -15.84 -0.64
CA PRO A 68 -3.56 -15.14 -0.50
C PRO A 68 -2.52 -15.55 -1.55
N GLU A 69 -2.37 -16.86 -1.81
CA GLU A 69 -1.43 -17.38 -2.80
C GLU A 69 -1.76 -16.89 -4.21
N GLN A 70 -3.04 -16.90 -4.58
CA GLN A 70 -3.48 -16.37 -5.88
C GLN A 70 -3.18 -14.87 -6.00
N MET A 71 -3.43 -14.09 -4.96
CA MET A 71 -3.15 -12.64 -4.97
C MET A 71 -1.64 -12.36 -5.04
N MET A 72 -0.81 -13.10 -4.30
CA MET A 72 0.65 -12.97 -4.36
C MET A 72 1.20 -13.34 -5.75
N ASN A 73 0.68 -14.41 -6.36
CA ASN A 73 1.06 -14.82 -7.73
C ASN A 73 0.60 -13.81 -8.79
N LEU A 74 -0.55 -13.17 -8.57
CA LEU A 74 -1.07 -12.14 -9.46
C LEU A 74 -0.26 -10.84 -9.36
N GLY A 75 0.23 -10.51 -8.16
CA GLY A 75 1.01 -9.30 -7.92
C GLY A 75 0.21 -8.03 -8.21
N TYR A 76 0.88 -6.99 -8.70
CA TYR A 76 0.25 -5.69 -8.99
C TYR A 76 -0.79 -5.73 -10.13
N ARG A 77 -0.86 -6.83 -10.91
CA ARG A 77 -1.98 -7.04 -11.84
C ARG A 77 -3.32 -7.08 -11.11
N PHE A 78 -3.32 -7.41 -9.81
CA PHE A 78 -4.53 -7.31 -8.98
C PHE A 78 -5.21 -5.94 -9.15
N TYR A 79 -4.45 -4.84 -9.10
CA TYR A 79 -5.04 -3.51 -9.26
C TYR A 79 -5.61 -3.28 -10.67
N LEU A 80 -4.97 -3.83 -11.71
CA LEU A 80 -5.45 -3.69 -13.08
C LEU A 80 -6.70 -4.52 -13.36
N GLU A 81 -6.87 -5.65 -12.66
CA GLU A 81 -7.98 -6.59 -12.86
C GLU A 81 -9.15 -6.35 -11.91
N HIS A 82 -8.87 -5.84 -10.70
CA HIS A 82 -9.84 -5.70 -9.62
C HIS A 82 -10.10 -4.27 -9.17
N VAL A 83 -9.52 -3.25 -9.79
CA VAL A 83 -9.93 -1.84 -9.60
C VAL A 83 -10.68 -1.37 -10.85
N PRO A 84 -11.80 -0.62 -10.70
CA PRO A 84 -12.48 -0.03 -11.85
C PRO A 84 -11.52 0.74 -12.75
N GLU A 85 -11.64 0.57 -14.08
CA GLU A 85 -10.71 1.13 -15.06
C GLU A 85 -10.56 2.66 -14.94
N ASP A 86 -11.66 3.34 -14.59
CA ASP A 86 -11.76 4.78 -14.34
C ASP A 86 -11.00 5.24 -13.08
N GLU A 87 -10.69 4.34 -12.16
CA GLU A 87 -9.95 4.61 -10.91
C GLU A 87 -8.49 4.12 -10.95
N GLN A 88 -8.10 3.28 -11.91
CA GLN A 88 -6.72 2.79 -11.98
C GLN A 88 -5.69 3.91 -12.21
N GLN A 89 -6.05 4.97 -12.97
CA GLN A 89 -5.12 6.10 -13.19
C GLN A 89 -4.94 6.88 -11.89
N PHE A 90 -6.04 7.05 -11.15
CA PHE A 90 -6.03 7.69 -9.85
C PHE A 90 -5.07 7.00 -8.89
N LEU A 91 -5.00 5.67 -8.86
CA LEU A 91 -4.04 4.95 -8.01
C LEU A 91 -2.58 5.14 -8.44
N ILE A 92 -2.31 5.27 -9.73
CA ILE A 92 -0.96 5.54 -10.26
C ILE A 92 -0.53 6.95 -9.84
N ASP A 93 -1.37 7.96 -10.11
CA ASP A 93 -1.11 9.36 -9.76
C ASP A 93 -0.94 9.54 -8.24
N LEU A 94 -1.76 8.84 -7.46
CA LEU A 94 -1.68 8.81 -6.00
C LEU A 94 -0.36 8.21 -5.51
N ASN A 95 0.06 7.09 -6.09
CA ASN A 95 1.31 6.45 -5.72
C ASN A 95 2.49 7.42 -5.96
N GLU A 96 2.51 8.11 -7.11
CA GLU A 96 3.51 9.14 -7.39
C GLU A 96 3.48 10.30 -6.40
N ALA A 97 2.30 10.89 -6.16
CA ALA A 97 2.13 11.99 -5.21
C ALA A 97 2.53 11.58 -3.78
N GLY A 98 2.18 10.36 -3.37
CA GLY A 98 2.49 9.81 -2.05
C GLY A 98 3.99 9.66 -1.83
N PHE A 99 4.70 9.10 -2.80
CA PHE A 99 6.17 8.99 -2.74
C PHE A 99 6.86 10.36 -2.82
N SER A 100 6.34 11.28 -3.65
CA SER A 100 6.85 12.65 -3.73
C SER A 100 6.75 13.37 -2.37
N PHE A 101 5.59 13.28 -1.70
CA PHE A 101 5.40 13.83 -0.36
C PHE A 101 6.31 13.15 0.66
N HIS A 102 6.38 11.82 0.67
CA HIS A 102 7.26 11.05 1.55
C HIS A 102 8.72 11.49 1.46
N ASN A 103 9.18 11.81 0.25
CA ASN A 103 10.54 12.27 0.01
C ASN A 103 10.84 13.64 0.64
N THR A 104 9.83 14.46 0.93
CA THR A 104 9.97 15.73 1.66
C THR A 104 10.15 15.56 3.17
N ILE A 105 9.76 14.41 3.71
CA ILE A 105 9.84 14.12 5.15
C ILE A 105 11.29 13.77 5.53
N PRO A 106 11.83 14.31 6.64
CA PRO A 106 13.13 13.91 7.15
C PRO A 106 13.23 12.39 7.37
N VAL A 107 14.32 11.76 6.93
CA VAL A 107 14.49 10.29 6.93
C VAL A 107 14.16 9.66 8.28
N LYS A 108 14.63 10.27 9.38
CA LYS A 108 14.41 9.78 10.75
C LYS A 108 12.93 9.75 11.18
N GLU A 109 12.06 10.49 10.51
CA GLU A 109 10.64 10.63 10.84
C GLU A 109 9.77 9.77 9.93
N ARG A 110 10.27 9.33 8.76
CA ARG A 110 9.48 8.67 7.70
C ARG A 110 8.68 7.45 8.15
N LYS A 111 9.15 6.69 9.14
CA LYS A 111 8.42 5.53 9.69
C LYS A 111 7.26 5.92 10.61
N ASP A 112 7.22 7.16 11.08
CA ASP A 112 6.12 7.70 11.88
C ASP A 112 4.98 8.24 11.01
N TRP A 113 5.07 8.06 9.69
CA TRP A 113 4.06 8.51 8.74
C TRP A 113 3.36 7.34 8.06
N TYR A 114 2.12 7.58 7.67
CA TYR A 114 1.36 6.67 6.83
C TYR A 114 0.40 7.46 5.93
N ILE A 115 0.12 6.89 4.76
CA ILE A 115 -0.91 7.39 3.85
C ILE A 115 -2.20 6.60 4.08
N SER A 116 -3.35 7.27 3.95
CA SER A 116 -4.70 6.70 3.98
C SER A 116 -5.48 7.22 2.80
N TYR A 117 -6.22 6.37 2.09
CA TYR A 117 -7.05 6.78 0.95
C TYR A 117 -8.12 5.75 0.63
N ASP A 118 -9.17 6.19 -0.05
CA ASP A 118 -10.30 5.36 -0.42
C ASP A 118 -10.33 5.10 -1.94
N PHE A 119 -10.60 3.86 -2.34
CA PHE A 119 -10.83 3.49 -3.74
C PHE A 119 -11.74 2.28 -3.85
N HIS A 120 -12.28 2.01 -5.03
CA HIS A 120 -13.11 0.83 -5.23
C HIS A 120 -12.31 -0.40 -5.66
N ILE A 121 -12.71 -1.56 -5.14
CA ILE A 121 -12.38 -2.86 -5.71
C ILE A 121 -13.61 -3.52 -6.33
N LEU A 122 -13.39 -4.44 -7.26
CA LEU A 122 -14.39 -5.23 -7.97
C LEU A 122 -14.37 -6.66 -7.46
N ASN A 123 -15.38 -7.01 -6.66
CA ASN A 123 -15.59 -8.38 -6.18
C ASN A 123 -16.82 -8.97 -6.89
N GLY A 124 -16.59 -9.90 -7.82
CA GLY A 124 -17.67 -10.48 -8.64
C GLY A 124 -18.47 -9.43 -9.43
N GLY A 125 -17.81 -8.37 -9.89
CA GLY A 125 -18.42 -7.24 -10.61
C GLY A 125 -19.10 -6.18 -9.73
N LYS A 126 -19.17 -6.39 -8.41
CA LYS A 126 -19.68 -5.38 -7.47
C LYS A 126 -18.56 -4.45 -7.01
N LYS A 127 -18.80 -3.14 -7.13
CA LYS A 127 -17.92 -2.12 -6.54
C LYS A 127 -18.04 -2.15 -5.02
N ILE A 128 -16.92 -2.29 -4.32
CA ILE A 128 -16.80 -2.17 -2.86
C ILE A 128 -15.82 -1.04 -2.60
N LEU A 129 -16.25 -0.01 -1.88
CA LEU A 129 -15.37 1.07 -1.46
C LEU A 129 -14.53 0.62 -0.26
N VAL A 130 -13.21 0.67 -0.41
CA VAL A 130 -12.26 0.27 0.62
C VAL A 130 -11.40 1.45 1.02
N ASN A 131 -11.04 1.48 2.31
CA ASN A 131 -9.95 2.33 2.79
C ASN A 131 -8.67 1.52 2.77
N HIS A 132 -7.62 2.10 2.22
CA HIS A 132 -6.28 1.53 2.18
C HIS A 132 -5.32 2.44 2.93
N LYS A 133 -4.50 1.82 3.76
CA LYS A 133 -3.43 2.49 4.50
C LYS A 133 -2.11 1.82 4.19
N LEU A 134 -1.07 2.62 3.97
CA LEU A 134 0.29 2.16 3.75
C LEU A 134 1.24 2.88 4.71
N THR A 135 2.02 2.09 5.44
CA THR A 135 3.04 2.58 6.38
C THR A 135 4.39 1.88 6.17
N PRO A 136 5.53 2.60 6.22
CA PRO A 136 6.84 1.99 6.04
C PRO A 136 7.25 1.06 7.20
N LEU A 137 7.68 -0.17 6.88
CA LEU A 137 8.27 -1.11 7.84
C LEU A 137 9.80 -0.98 7.92
N ALA A 138 10.45 -0.93 6.76
CA ALA A 138 11.91 -0.86 6.65
C ALA A 138 12.30 0.14 5.56
N LEU A 139 13.34 0.92 5.84
CA LEU A 139 13.90 1.92 4.94
C LEU A 139 15.38 1.61 4.69
N THR A 140 15.89 1.97 3.51
CA THR A 140 17.33 2.14 3.29
C THR A 140 17.84 3.40 3.98
N SER A 141 19.15 3.56 4.08
CA SER A 141 19.81 4.69 4.76
C SER A 141 19.52 6.04 4.10
N ASP A 142 19.26 6.06 2.79
CA ASP A 142 18.78 7.23 2.03
C ASP A 142 17.26 7.48 2.19
N GLY A 143 16.59 6.65 2.99
CA GLY A 143 15.20 6.79 3.42
C GLY A 143 14.16 6.27 2.43
N ARG A 144 14.56 5.54 1.38
CA ARG A 144 13.60 4.90 0.46
C ARG A 144 12.91 3.74 1.16
N ILE A 145 11.64 3.53 0.83
CA ILE A 145 10.86 2.43 1.41
C ILE A 145 11.31 1.13 0.76
N TRP A 146 11.84 0.22 1.56
CA TRP A 146 12.11 -1.15 1.13
C TRP A 146 10.89 -2.04 1.35
N LEU A 147 10.37 -2.06 2.58
CA LEU A 147 9.19 -2.83 2.97
C LEU A 147 8.09 -1.90 3.48
N ALA A 148 6.85 -2.15 3.08
CA ALA A 148 5.69 -1.43 3.59
C ALA A 148 4.59 -2.40 4.05
N LEU A 149 3.94 -2.05 5.16
CA LEU A 149 2.74 -2.72 5.63
C LEU A 149 1.53 -1.99 5.05
N CYS A 150 0.63 -2.75 4.43
CA CYS A 150 -0.64 -2.25 3.95
C CYS A 150 -1.79 -2.88 4.72
N VAL A 151 -2.81 -2.07 4.99
CA VAL A 151 -4.04 -2.48 5.66
C VAL A 151 -5.23 -2.00 4.84
N VAL A 152 -6.15 -2.91 4.54
CA VAL A 152 -7.37 -2.62 3.78
C VAL A 152 -8.58 -2.94 4.63
N SER A 153 -9.51 -1.99 4.70
CA SER A 153 -10.77 -2.11 5.41
C SER A 153 -11.93 -1.57 4.58
N ALA A 154 -13.16 -1.72 5.08
CA ALA A 154 -14.28 -0.99 4.52
C ALA A 154 -14.02 0.51 4.72
N ALA A 155 -14.31 1.33 3.70
CA ALA A 155 -14.26 2.77 3.85
C ALA A 155 -15.40 3.27 4.73
N THR A 156 -15.16 4.35 5.48
CA THR A 156 -16.19 5.06 6.24
C THR A 156 -16.83 6.20 5.42
N HIS A 157 -16.19 6.61 4.33
CA HIS A 157 -16.71 7.60 3.40
C HIS A 157 -17.62 6.94 2.34
N THR A 158 -18.23 7.77 1.50
CA THR A 158 -19.15 7.32 0.43
C THR A 158 -18.58 7.46 -0.97
N SER A 159 -17.32 7.91 -1.12
CA SER A 159 -16.67 8.16 -2.41
C SER A 159 -15.17 7.83 -2.35
N PRO A 160 -14.53 7.48 -3.49
CA PRO A 160 -13.08 7.31 -3.57
C PRO A 160 -12.37 8.66 -3.44
N GLY A 161 -11.07 8.64 -3.13
CA GLY A 161 -10.28 9.83 -2.80
C GLY A 161 -9.87 9.84 -1.34
N HIS A 162 -10.16 10.95 -0.64
CA HIS A 162 -9.85 11.14 0.79
C HIS A 162 -8.40 10.79 1.11
N ILE A 163 -7.49 11.36 0.32
CA ILE A 163 -6.07 11.05 0.38
C ILE A 163 -5.45 11.88 1.48
N GLU A 164 -5.01 11.21 2.54
CA GLU A 164 -4.50 11.84 3.74
C GLU A 164 -3.15 11.27 4.14
N MET A 165 -2.20 12.15 4.45
CA MET A 165 -0.91 11.83 5.02
C MET A 165 -0.93 12.16 6.51
N HIS A 166 -0.75 11.15 7.34
CA HIS A 166 -0.86 11.22 8.79
C HIS A 166 0.50 10.98 9.44
N ARG A 167 0.76 11.70 10.54
CA ARG A 167 1.89 11.46 11.43
C ARG A 167 1.41 10.87 12.75
N VAL A 168 2.05 9.81 13.22
CA VAL A 168 1.76 9.20 14.53
C VAL A 168 1.93 10.24 15.65
N GLY A 169 0.93 10.29 16.54
CA GLY A 169 0.93 11.20 17.69
C GLY A 169 0.54 12.65 17.36
N SER A 170 0.25 12.96 16.09
CA SER A 170 -0.30 14.25 15.67
C SER A 170 -1.79 14.12 15.35
N PRO A 171 -2.64 15.07 15.78
CA PRO A 171 -4.03 15.15 15.29
C PRO A 171 -4.11 15.76 13.88
N ASP A 172 -3.08 16.50 13.47
CA ASP A 172 -3.02 17.16 12.17
C ASP A 172 -2.57 16.17 11.08
N TYR A 173 -3.14 16.33 9.89
CA TYR A 173 -2.83 15.57 8.69
C TYR A 173 -2.77 16.48 7.46
N PHE A 174 -2.11 16.02 6.40
CA PHE A 174 -2.11 16.69 5.10
C PHE A 174 -3.09 16.00 4.17
N GLU A 175 -3.97 16.75 3.54
CA GLU A 175 -4.90 16.24 2.53
C GLU A 175 -4.38 16.58 1.13
N TYR A 176 -4.36 15.59 0.24
CA TYR A 176 -4.00 15.81 -1.16
C TYR A 176 -5.25 16.18 -1.98
N ASN A 177 -5.29 17.43 -2.43
CA ASN A 177 -6.37 17.93 -3.28
C ASN A 177 -5.98 17.85 -4.76
N ARG A 178 -6.78 17.11 -5.55
CA ARG A 178 -6.55 16.90 -6.99
C ARG A 178 -6.95 18.09 -7.88
N ASN A 179 -7.61 19.11 -7.31
CA ASN A 179 -8.19 20.23 -8.05
C ASN A 179 -7.30 21.49 -8.07
N THR A 180 -6.08 21.40 -7.58
CA THR A 180 -5.06 22.47 -7.54
C THR A 180 -3.72 21.90 -7.92
#